data_AF-A0A6A2YIZ5-F1
#
_entry.id   AF-A0A6A2YIZ5-F1
#
_cell.length_a   1.000
_cell.length_b   1.000
_cell.length_c   1.000
_cell.angle_alpha   90.00
_cell.angle_beta   90.00
_cell.angle_gamma   90.00
#
_symmetry.space_group_name_H-M   'P 1'
#
loop_
_entity.id
_entity.type
_entity.pdbx_description
1 polymer ?
#
loop_
_entity_poly.entity_id
_entity_poly.type
_entity_poly.pdbx_seq_one_letter_code
_entity_poly.pdbx_strand_id
1 'polypeptide(L)'
;MQWPIQELESLRGENVKISHRKLKTGQHIEVKGITAAQVDVDVTFFIPSLDKVEAFNPSWSLTDAQLLCAKKGAKVQGGVGPFGLLALASKNLEEYTPVFFRIFKTSTKHIVLLCSDARSSSLEDGLYKPSFAGFVDADLADKKLSLRSLIDHSVVESFGGGGKTCITSRVYPTLAVLENAHLHAFNNGSQTIIVENLNAWSMKKPLMMN
;
A
#
# COMPACT_ATOMS: atom_id res chain seq x y z
N MET A 1 -12.43 14.58 -1.98
CA MET A 1 -11.00 14.18 -2.06
C MET A 1 -10.32 14.69 -0.82
N GLN A 2 -9.47 13.88 -0.19
CA GLN A 2 -8.72 14.26 1.01
C GLN A 2 -7.23 14.08 0.74
N TRP A 3 -6.41 15.00 1.26
CA TRP A 3 -4.97 14.95 1.12
C TRP A 3 -4.33 15.55 2.37
N PRO A 4 -3.16 15.05 2.82
CA PRO A 4 -2.45 15.72 3.91
C PRO A 4 -2.17 17.18 3.56
N ILE A 5 -2.35 18.06 4.54
CA ILE A 5 -2.07 19.49 4.37
C ILE A 5 -0.60 19.70 3.96
N GLN A 6 -0.34 20.77 3.21
CA GLN A 6 0.96 21.00 2.61
C GLN A 6 2.06 21.24 3.66
N GLU A 7 1.70 21.78 4.83
CA GLU A 7 2.60 22.05 5.95
C GLU A 7 3.29 20.79 6.46
N LEU A 8 2.67 19.61 6.29
CA LEU A 8 3.30 18.33 6.64
C LEU A 8 4.61 18.12 5.86
N GLU A 9 4.70 18.64 4.64
CA GLU A 9 5.91 18.52 3.81
C GLU A 9 7.13 19.23 4.41
N SER A 10 6.93 20.19 5.33
CA SER A 10 8.03 20.83 6.07
C SER A 10 8.79 19.87 6.98
N LEU A 11 8.18 18.73 7.34
CA LEU A 11 8.82 17.68 8.13
C LEU A 11 9.65 16.71 7.27
N ARG A 12 9.56 16.77 5.93
CA ARG A 12 10.33 15.89 5.05
C ARG A 12 11.83 16.14 5.22
N GLY A 13 12.56 15.07 5.54
CA GLY A 13 14.02 15.04 5.58
C GLY A 13 14.61 14.59 4.24
N GLU A 14 15.67 13.78 4.33
CA GLU A 14 16.32 13.21 3.15
C GLU A 14 15.35 12.35 2.33
N ASN A 15 15.47 12.46 1.00
CA ASN A 15 14.63 11.75 0.04
C ASN A 15 15.41 10.60 -0.60
N VAL A 16 14.85 9.39 -0.52
CA VAL A 16 15.28 8.24 -1.31
C VAL A 16 14.36 8.05 -2.50
N LYS A 17 14.95 7.98 -3.69
CA LYS A 17 14.23 7.84 -4.96
C LYS A 17 14.49 6.48 -5.61
N ILE A 18 13.42 5.85 -6.09
CA ILE A 18 13.48 4.65 -6.91
C ILE A 18 12.61 4.88 -8.15
N SER A 19 13.16 4.61 -9.33
CA SER A 19 12.41 4.76 -10.59
C SER A 19 12.59 3.55 -11.50
N HIS A 20 11.57 3.29 -12.31
CA HIS A 20 11.54 2.27 -13.36
C HIS A 20 11.94 0.85 -12.89
N ARG A 21 11.58 0.47 -11.66
CA ARG A 21 11.85 -0.88 -11.15
C ARG A 21 10.71 -1.83 -11.51
N LYS A 22 11.05 -2.90 -12.23
CA LYS A 22 10.11 -3.98 -12.56
C LYS A 22 9.97 -4.93 -11.38
N LEU A 23 8.74 -5.18 -10.96
CA LEU A 23 8.35 -6.16 -9.96
C LEU A 23 7.58 -7.29 -10.67
N LYS A 24 8.25 -8.43 -10.86
CA LYS A 24 7.60 -9.66 -11.33
C LYS A 24 6.80 -10.29 -10.18
N THR A 25 6.05 -11.35 -10.49
CA THR A 25 5.28 -12.13 -9.51
C THR A 25 6.15 -12.54 -8.32
N GLY A 26 5.67 -12.26 -7.11
CA GLY A 26 6.33 -12.60 -5.84
C GLY A 26 7.52 -11.71 -5.48
N GLN A 27 7.91 -10.77 -6.34
CA GLN A 27 9.05 -9.90 -6.07
C GLN A 27 8.67 -8.72 -5.19
N HIS A 28 9.65 -8.29 -4.40
CA HIS A 28 9.61 -7.05 -3.65
C HIS A 28 10.99 -6.40 -3.68
N ILE A 29 11.02 -5.08 -3.47
CA ILE A 29 12.24 -4.30 -3.30
C ILE A 29 12.14 -3.51 -2.01
N GLU A 30 13.19 -3.54 -1.21
CA GLU A 30 13.30 -2.74 0.01
C GLU A 30 13.71 -1.30 -0.33
N VAL A 31 13.08 -0.33 0.32
CA VAL A 31 13.47 1.08 0.28
C VAL A 31 14.45 1.31 1.42
N LYS A 32 15.74 1.38 1.09
CA LYS A 32 16.84 1.54 2.06
C LYS A 32 17.18 3.01 2.28
N GLY A 33 17.84 3.31 3.40
CA GLY A 33 18.32 4.67 3.70
C GLY A 33 17.22 5.62 4.21
N ILE A 34 16.17 5.07 4.82
CA ILE A 34 15.06 5.83 5.40
C ILE A 34 14.78 5.36 6.83
N THR A 35 14.13 6.21 7.62
CA THR A 35 13.53 5.83 8.90
C THR A 35 12.15 5.23 8.64
N ALA A 36 12.06 3.94 8.30
CA ALA A 36 10.82 3.34 7.80
C ALA A 36 9.65 3.34 8.81
N ALA A 37 9.93 3.46 10.12
CA ALA A 37 8.90 3.65 11.14
C ALA A 37 8.31 5.08 11.14
N GLN A 38 8.96 6.07 10.51
CA GLN A 38 8.49 7.45 10.44
C GLN A 38 8.82 8.06 9.07
N VAL A 39 7.99 7.78 8.06
CA VAL A 39 8.27 8.07 6.65
C VAL A 39 7.00 8.52 5.91
N ASP A 40 7.15 9.49 5.01
CA ASP A 40 6.17 9.81 3.96
C ASP A 40 6.65 9.14 2.67
N VAL A 41 5.87 8.21 2.12
CA VAL A 41 6.18 7.54 0.86
C VAL A 41 5.12 7.84 -0.19
N ASP A 42 5.55 8.28 -1.36
CA ASP A 42 4.69 8.53 -2.53
C ASP A 42 5.19 7.67 -3.70
N VAL A 43 4.33 6.79 -4.21
CA VAL A 43 4.66 5.86 -5.28
C VAL A 43 3.60 5.86 -6.38
N THR A 44 4.08 5.87 -7.63
CA THR A 44 3.28 5.62 -8.83
C THR A 44 3.65 4.27 -9.42
N PHE A 45 2.65 3.41 -9.54
CA PHE A 45 2.76 2.13 -10.21
C PHE A 45 2.24 2.24 -11.65
N PHE A 46 3.03 1.79 -12.61
CA PHE A 46 2.62 1.58 -13.99
C PHE A 46 2.30 0.10 -14.23
N ILE A 47 1.22 -0.15 -14.97
CA ILE A 47 0.65 -1.48 -15.22
C ILE A 47 0.78 -1.78 -16.73
N PRO A 48 1.83 -2.49 -17.18
CA PRO A 48 2.06 -2.73 -18.59
C PRO A 48 0.90 -3.45 -19.31
N SER A 49 0.30 -4.44 -18.65
CA SER A 49 -0.77 -5.28 -19.21
C SER A 49 -1.94 -5.43 -18.23
N LEU A 50 -3.16 -5.33 -18.78
CA LEU A 50 -4.43 -5.59 -18.09
C LEU A 50 -5.07 -6.91 -18.57
N ASP A 51 -4.37 -7.73 -19.34
CA ASP A 51 -4.94 -8.90 -20.03
C ASP A 51 -5.46 -9.96 -19.06
N LYS A 52 -4.77 -10.10 -17.93
CA LYS A 52 -5.11 -11.07 -16.87
C LYS A 52 -5.91 -10.45 -15.73
N VAL A 53 -6.51 -9.27 -15.89
CA VAL A 53 -7.43 -8.73 -14.88
C VAL A 53 -8.56 -9.73 -14.61
N GLU A 54 -8.76 -10.06 -13.34
CA GLU A 54 -9.78 -11.01 -12.88
C GLU A 54 -11.19 -10.43 -13.09
N ALA A 55 -12.15 -11.29 -13.44
CA ALA A 55 -13.55 -10.89 -13.43
C ALA A 55 -13.99 -10.56 -12.00
N PHE A 56 -14.71 -9.45 -11.83
CA PHE A 56 -15.37 -9.12 -10.58
C PHE A 56 -16.57 -10.06 -10.39
N ASN A 57 -16.61 -10.83 -9.31
CA ASN A 57 -17.75 -11.70 -9.04
C ASN A 57 -18.94 -10.83 -8.58
N PRO A 58 -20.10 -10.88 -9.27
CA PRO A 58 -21.29 -10.11 -8.89
C PRO A 58 -21.81 -10.42 -7.49
N SER A 59 -21.48 -11.59 -6.93
CA SER A 59 -21.82 -11.96 -5.55
C SER A 59 -21.03 -11.17 -4.50
N TRP A 60 -19.91 -10.54 -4.89
CA TRP A 60 -19.22 -9.59 -4.02
C TRP A 60 -19.99 -8.29 -4.09
N SER A 61 -20.71 -7.95 -3.02
CA SER A 61 -21.37 -6.65 -2.98
C SER A 61 -20.33 -5.56 -3.21
N LEU A 62 -20.60 -4.66 -4.16
CA LEU A 62 -19.80 -3.44 -4.35
C LEU A 62 -19.83 -2.53 -3.09
N THR A 63 -20.67 -2.84 -2.11
CA THR A 63 -20.73 -2.15 -0.82
C THR A 63 -19.76 -2.72 0.22
N ASP A 64 -19.12 -3.87 -0.04
CA ASP A 64 -18.27 -4.55 0.95
C ASP A 64 -16.85 -4.79 0.44
N ALA A 65 -16.15 -3.69 0.17
CA ALA A 65 -14.73 -3.69 -0.17
C ALA A 65 -13.89 -4.41 0.90
N GLN A 66 -14.31 -4.31 2.16
CA GLN A 66 -13.60 -4.85 3.32
C GLN A 66 -13.57 -6.38 3.30
N LEU A 67 -14.74 -7.02 3.11
CA LEU A 67 -14.84 -8.47 2.97
C LEU A 67 -14.06 -8.97 1.75
N LEU A 68 -14.11 -8.23 0.63
CA LEU A 68 -13.33 -8.58 -0.55
C LEU A 68 -11.83 -8.55 -0.26
N CYS A 69 -11.35 -7.52 0.45
CA CYS A 69 -9.96 -7.42 0.87
C CYS A 69 -9.54 -8.58 1.79
N ALA A 70 -10.39 -8.92 2.77
CA ALA A 70 -10.16 -10.06 3.65
C ALA A 70 -10.03 -11.37 2.86
N LYS A 71 -10.88 -11.57 1.84
CA LYS A 71 -10.88 -12.76 0.97
C LYS A 71 -9.73 -12.79 -0.03
N LYS A 72 -9.31 -11.63 -0.54
CA LYS A 72 -8.36 -11.45 -1.65
C LYS A 72 -7.11 -10.67 -1.21
N GLY A 73 -6.65 -10.95 0.01
CA GLY A 73 -5.55 -10.28 0.70
C GLY A 73 -4.18 -10.40 0.02
N ALA A 74 -3.15 -9.80 0.62
CA ALA A 74 -1.81 -9.68 0.02
C ALA A 74 -1.13 -11.01 -0.33
N LYS A 75 -1.43 -12.09 0.43
CA LYS A 75 -0.90 -13.44 0.20
C LYS A 75 -1.66 -14.21 -0.89
N VAL A 76 -2.84 -13.75 -1.31
CA VAL A 76 -3.67 -14.42 -2.31
C VAL A 76 -3.35 -13.87 -3.70
N GLN A 77 -2.55 -14.62 -4.46
CA GLN A 77 -2.17 -14.25 -5.82
C GLN A 77 -3.39 -13.94 -6.69
N GLY A 78 -3.27 -12.91 -7.51
CA GLY A 78 -4.30 -12.48 -8.45
C GLY A 78 -3.77 -12.25 -9.86
N GLY A 79 -4.65 -11.72 -10.70
CA GLY A 79 -4.34 -11.33 -12.07
C GLY A 79 -3.39 -10.13 -12.10
N VAL A 80 -3.98 -8.96 -11.85
CA VAL A 80 -3.28 -7.68 -11.65
C VAL A 80 -3.42 -7.28 -10.18
N GLY A 81 -2.35 -7.52 -9.44
CA GLY A 81 -2.31 -7.40 -7.99
C GLY A 81 -2.61 -8.69 -7.23
N PRO A 82 -2.35 -8.72 -5.93
CA PRO A 82 -2.02 -7.55 -5.10
C PRO A 82 -0.62 -6.98 -5.37
N PHE A 83 -0.52 -5.65 -5.53
CA PHE A 83 0.75 -4.91 -5.62
C PHE A 83 0.66 -3.59 -4.87
N GLY A 84 1.75 -3.14 -4.26
CA GLY A 84 1.71 -1.96 -3.40
C GLY A 84 2.93 -1.87 -2.49
N LEU A 85 2.69 -1.48 -1.24
CA LEU A 85 3.69 -1.31 -0.19
C LEU A 85 3.53 -2.37 0.91
N LEU A 86 4.64 -2.79 1.51
CA LEU A 86 4.70 -3.49 2.80
C LEU A 86 5.29 -2.50 3.81
N ALA A 87 4.41 -1.83 4.57
CA ALA A 87 4.77 -0.86 5.59
C ALA A 87 5.06 -1.55 6.92
N LEU A 88 5.90 -0.96 7.77
CA LEU A 88 6.23 -1.46 9.11
C LEU A 88 6.54 -2.96 9.07
N ALA A 89 7.44 -3.34 8.17
CA ALA A 89 7.82 -4.72 7.94
C ALA A 89 9.03 -5.10 8.80
N SER A 90 9.08 -6.32 9.33
CA SER A 90 10.28 -6.86 9.97
C SER A 90 11.27 -7.34 8.91
N LYS A 91 12.54 -7.48 9.30
CA LYS A 91 13.65 -7.84 8.40
C LYS A 91 13.38 -9.07 7.52
N ASN A 92 12.74 -10.12 8.05
CA ASN A 92 12.43 -11.33 7.29
C ASN A 92 10.93 -11.44 6.93
N LEU A 93 10.18 -10.34 7.00
CA LEU A 93 8.74 -10.26 6.69
C LEU A 93 7.88 -11.21 7.56
N GLU A 94 8.29 -11.45 8.81
CA GLU A 94 7.45 -12.09 9.83
C GLU A 94 6.25 -11.21 10.21
N GLU A 95 6.48 -9.90 10.31
CA GLU A 95 5.46 -8.87 10.49
C GLU A 95 5.51 -7.88 9.32
N TYR A 96 4.35 -7.45 8.83
CA TYR A 96 4.23 -6.34 7.88
C TYR A 96 2.76 -5.91 7.72
N THR A 97 2.58 -4.65 7.32
CA THR A 97 1.28 -4.06 6.99
C THR A 97 1.21 -3.80 5.48
N PRO A 98 0.62 -4.70 4.69
CA PRO A 98 0.48 -4.52 3.26
C PRO A 98 -0.62 -3.49 2.94
N VAL A 99 -0.24 -2.48 2.15
CA VAL A 99 -1.15 -1.50 1.55
C VAL A 99 -1.07 -1.66 0.04
N PHE A 100 -2.14 -2.11 -0.61
CA PHE A 100 -2.03 -2.59 -1.99
C PHE A 100 -3.27 -2.36 -2.84
N PHE A 101 -3.05 -2.31 -4.15
CA PHE A 101 -4.10 -2.34 -5.15
C PHE A 101 -4.35 -3.76 -5.66
N ARG A 102 -5.61 -4.03 -6.00
CA ARG A 102 -6.02 -5.16 -6.83
C ARG A 102 -7.04 -4.68 -7.86
N ILE A 103 -6.90 -5.13 -9.10
CA ILE A 103 -7.75 -4.69 -10.20
C ILE A 103 -8.63 -5.85 -10.65
N PHE A 104 -9.91 -5.56 -10.79
CA PHE A 104 -10.93 -6.45 -11.34
C PHE A 104 -11.56 -5.79 -12.57
N LYS A 105 -12.34 -6.56 -13.34
CA LYS A 105 -13.14 -6.07 -14.46
C LYS A 105 -14.57 -6.57 -14.39
N THR A 106 -15.48 -5.70 -14.78
CA THR A 106 -16.87 -6.03 -15.15
C THR A 106 -16.96 -6.15 -16.67
N SER A 107 -18.17 -6.31 -17.21
CA SER A 107 -18.39 -6.26 -18.66
C SER A 107 -18.09 -4.90 -19.29
N THR A 108 -18.10 -3.81 -18.51
CA THR A 108 -18.03 -2.43 -19.04
C THR A 108 -16.86 -1.61 -18.50
N LYS A 109 -16.33 -1.94 -17.31
CA LYS A 109 -15.27 -1.14 -16.68
C LYS A 109 -14.36 -1.94 -15.75
N HIS A 110 -13.20 -1.35 -15.47
CA HIS A 110 -12.31 -1.81 -14.41
C HIS A 110 -12.81 -1.36 -13.03
N ILE A 111 -12.51 -2.14 -12.01
CA ILE A 111 -12.74 -1.84 -10.60
C ILE A 111 -11.39 -1.93 -9.90
N VAL A 112 -10.97 -0.84 -9.26
CA VAL A 112 -9.74 -0.78 -8.49
C VAL A 112 -10.10 -0.86 -7.00
N LEU A 113 -9.52 -1.84 -6.32
CA LEU A 113 -9.63 -2.01 -4.87
C LEU A 113 -8.32 -1.56 -4.22
N LEU A 114 -8.40 -0.65 -3.25
CA LEU A 114 -7.30 -0.38 -2.31
C LEU A 114 -7.56 -1.12 -1.01
N CYS A 115 -6.53 -1.79 -0.52
CA CYS A 115 -6.53 -2.57 0.71
C CYS A 115 -5.46 -2.06 1.67
N SER A 116 -5.75 -2.10 2.97
CA SER A 116 -4.77 -2.05 4.07
C SER A 116 -5.07 -3.23 5.00
N ASP A 117 -4.23 -4.26 5.00
CA ASP A 117 -4.55 -5.56 5.61
C ASP A 117 -3.67 -5.88 6.82
N ALA A 118 -4.12 -5.49 8.02
CA ALA A 118 -3.32 -5.60 9.24
C ALA A 118 -3.15 -7.04 9.78
N ARG A 119 -3.72 -8.07 9.14
CA ARG A 119 -3.69 -9.45 9.68
C ARG A 119 -2.29 -10.03 9.91
N SER A 120 -1.28 -9.54 9.18
CA SER A 120 0.13 -9.93 9.36
C SER A 120 0.96 -8.84 10.05
N SER A 121 0.35 -7.82 10.65
CA SER A 121 1.07 -6.64 11.15
C SER A 121 1.74 -6.83 12.51
N SER A 122 1.43 -7.92 13.22
CA SER A 122 1.97 -8.18 14.56
C SER A 122 1.88 -9.66 14.92
N LEU A 123 2.92 -10.16 15.60
CA LEU A 123 2.98 -11.48 16.24
C LEU A 123 2.23 -11.52 17.57
N GLU A 124 1.88 -10.37 18.15
CA GLU A 124 1.12 -10.31 19.40
C GLU A 124 -0.31 -10.84 19.18
N ASP A 125 -0.74 -11.70 20.10
CA ASP A 125 -2.08 -12.27 20.13
C ASP A 125 -3.10 -11.28 20.72
N GLY A 126 -4.39 -11.49 20.43
CA GLY A 126 -5.47 -10.65 20.98
C GLY A 126 -5.59 -9.23 20.41
N LEU A 127 -4.70 -8.81 19.51
CA LEU A 127 -4.79 -7.53 18.82
C LEU A 127 -5.91 -7.49 17.78
N TYR A 128 -6.61 -6.36 17.69
CA TYR A 128 -7.54 -6.08 16.59
C TYR A 128 -6.76 -5.79 15.30
N LYS A 129 -6.73 -6.76 14.38
CA LYS A 129 -5.96 -6.74 13.13
C LYS A 129 -6.86 -6.86 11.88
N PRO A 130 -7.79 -5.91 11.64
CA PRO A 130 -8.72 -6.01 10.52
C PRO A 130 -8.02 -5.80 9.18
N SER A 131 -8.66 -6.26 8.11
CA SER A 131 -8.40 -5.71 6.78
C SER A 131 -9.37 -4.55 6.56
N PHE A 132 -8.88 -3.38 6.17
CA PHE A 132 -9.68 -2.25 5.69
C PHE A 132 -9.52 -2.11 4.18
N ALA A 133 -10.54 -1.58 3.51
CA ALA A 133 -10.49 -1.37 2.07
C ALA A 133 -11.50 -0.35 1.59
N GLY A 134 -11.25 0.17 0.39
CA GLY A 134 -12.19 0.98 -0.35
C GLY A 134 -11.98 0.80 -1.85
N PHE A 135 -13.06 0.96 -2.61
CA PHE A 135 -12.94 1.07 -4.07
C PHE A 135 -12.39 2.45 -4.43
N VAL A 136 -11.52 2.48 -5.42
CA VAL A 136 -10.86 3.69 -5.92
C VAL A 136 -11.49 4.03 -7.26
N ASP A 137 -12.06 5.22 -7.36
CA ASP A 137 -12.57 5.76 -8.62
C ASP A 137 -11.41 6.25 -9.51
N ALA A 138 -10.63 5.32 -10.05
CA ALA A 138 -9.47 5.60 -10.89
C ALA A 138 -9.72 5.19 -12.35
N ASP A 139 -9.34 6.09 -13.27
CA ASP A 139 -9.21 5.75 -14.69
C ASP A 139 -7.85 5.09 -14.94
N LEU A 140 -7.85 3.99 -15.68
CA LEU A 140 -6.66 3.24 -16.06
C LEU A 140 -6.23 3.51 -17.51
N ALA A 141 -6.73 4.59 -18.14
CA ALA A 141 -6.32 5.01 -19.48
C ALA A 141 -4.79 5.13 -19.62
N ASP A 142 -4.14 5.78 -18.65
CA ASP A 142 -2.67 5.91 -18.59
C ASP A 142 -1.98 4.70 -17.96
N LYS A 143 -2.77 3.69 -17.53
CA LYS A 143 -2.33 2.48 -16.83
C LYS A 143 -1.49 2.76 -15.58
N LYS A 144 -1.79 3.84 -14.86
CA LYS A 144 -1.08 4.27 -13.64
C LYS A 144 -1.99 4.30 -12.44
N LEU A 145 -1.44 3.96 -11.27
CA LEU A 145 -2.08 4.15 -9.98
C LEU A 145 -1.08 4.73 -8.97
N SER A 146 -1.48 5.82 -8.31
CA SER A 146 -0.69 6.45 -7.26
C SER A 146 -1.16 5.99 -5.88
N LEU A 147 -0.19 5.84 -4.97
CA LEU A 147 -0.40 5.58 -3.56
C LEU A 147 0.58 6.42 -2.76
N ARG A 148 0.05 7.28 -1.89
CA ARG A 148 0.82 7.90 -0.82
C ARG A 148 0.53 7.20 0.49
N SER A 149 1.52 6.95 1.33
CA SER A 149 1.32 6.46 2.69
C SER A 149 2.18 7.23 3.68
N LEU A 150 1.54 7.76 4.72
CA LEU A 150 2.20 8.31 5.89
C LEU A 150 2.32 7.19 6.92
N ILE A 151 3.53 6.88 7.32
CA ILE A 151 3.83 5.86 8.32
C ILE A 151 4.41 6.58 9.52
N ASP A 152 3.78 6.43 10.68
CA ASP A 152 4.23 7.01 11.94
C ASP A 152 4.01 6.01 13.09
N HIS A 153 5.01 5.17 13.32
CA HIS A 153 5.08 4.14 14.33
C HIS A 153 3.91 3.15 14.32
N SER A 154 2.80 3.50 14.97
CA SER A 154 1.62 2.63 15.12
C SER A 154 0.45 3.03 14.22
N VAL A 155 0.65 3.99 13.32
CA VAL A 155 -0.36 4.42 12.36
C VAL A 155 0.19 4.41 10.93
N VAL A 156 -0.64 3.95 9.99
CA VAL A 156 -0.42 4.03 8.55
C VAL A 156 -1.64 4.68 7.92
N GLU A 157 -1.47 5.86 7.31
CA GLU A 157 -2.50 6.57 6.56
C GLU A 157 -2.21 6.51 5.07
N SER A 158 -3.09 5.87 4.32
CA SER A 158 -2.88 5.55 2.90
C SER A 158 -3.89 6.29 2.02
N PHE A 159 -3.38 6.96 1.00
CA PHE A 159 -4.14 7.80 0.05
C PHE A 159 -3.98 7.23 -1.35
N GLY A 160 -4.99 6.48 -1.82
CA GLY A 160 -5.00 5.89 -3.16
C GLY A 160 -5.62 6.81 -4.22
N GLY A 161 -5.04 6.80 -5.41
CA GLY A 161 -5.56 7.52 -6.57
C GLY A 161 -5.63 9.04 -6.34
N GLY A 162 -4.61 9.60 -5.68
CA GLY A 162 -4.58 11.02 -5.32
C GLY A 162 -5.58 11.42 -4.24
N GLY A 163 -5.84 10.53 -3.27
CA GLY A 163 -6.74 10.85 -2.15
C GLY A 163 -8.24 10.67 -2.46
N LYS A 164 -8.55 9.90 -3.51
CA LYS A 164 -9.93 9.47 -3.80
C LYS A 164 -10.41 8.41 -2.82
N THR A 165 -9.50 7.59 -2.32
CA THR A 165 -9.75 6.62 -1.26
C THR A 165 -8.68 6.76 -0.19
N CYS A 166 -9.12 6.93 1.05
CA CYS A 166 -8.24 7.11 2.21
C CYS A 166 -8.49 5.96 3.19
N ILE A 167 -7.43 5.36 3.72
CA ILE A 167 -7.52 4.31 4.73
C ILE A 167 -6.52 4.61 5.83
N THR A 168 -6.99 4.70 7.06
CA THR A 168 -6.15 4.82 8.25
C THR A 168 -6.18 3.50 9.01
N SER A 169 -5.01 2.92 9.25
CA SER A 169 -4.84 1.67 10.00
C SER A 169 -3.98 1.91 11.23
N ARG A 170 -4.37 1.31 12.35
CA ARG A 170 -3.53 1.20 13.55
C ARG A 170 -2.92 -0.18 13.61
N VAL A 171 -1.62 -0.26 13.84
CA VAL A 171 -0.87 -1.53 13.92
C VAL A 171 0.17 -1.46 15.03
N TYR A 172 0.48 -2.62 15.63
CA TYR A 172 1.37 -2.71 16.79
C TYR A 172 2.36 -3.87 16.60
N PRO A 173 3.31 -3.76 15.65
CA PRO A 173 4.34 -4.78 15.46
C PRO A 173 5.21 -4.96 16.71
N THR A 174 5.76 -6.15 16.88
CA THR A 174 6.69 -6.51 17.97
C THR A 174 8.15 -6.50 17.53
N LEU A 175 8.40 -6.77 16.25
CA LEU A 175 9.71 -6.80 15.60
C LEU A 175 9.97 -5.55 14.76
N ALA A 176 8.96 -5.12 13.98
CA ALA A 176 9.08 -3.98 13.07
C ALA A 176 8.93 -2.62 13.78
N VAL A 177 9.74 -2.41 14.80
CA VAL A 177 9.69 -1.24 15.70
C VAL A 177 10.94 -0.38 15.52
N LEU A 178 10.75 0.94 15.43
CA LEU A 178 11.82 1.93 15.28
C LEU A 178 12.77 1.59 14.11
N GLU A 179 14.06 1.44 14.36
CA GLU A 179 15.10 1.12 13.37
C GLU A 179 14.99 -0.27 12.76
N ASN A 180 14.21 -1.18 13.37
CA ASN A 180 13.96 -2.52 12.86
C ASN A 180 12.76 -2.58 11.91
N ALA A 181 12.07 -1.46 11.71
CA ALA A 181 11.05 -1.35 10.68
C ALA A 181 11.70 -1.20 9.30
N HIS A 182 11.11 -1.87 8.32
CA HIS A 182 11.47 -1.81 6.91
C HIS A 182 10.25 -1.41 6.08
N LEU A 183 10.52 -0.91 4.87
CA LEU A 183 9.52 -0.56 3.87
C LEU A 183 9.86 -1.24 2.56
N HIS A 184 8.87 -1.88 1.94
CA HIS A 184 9.05 -2.52 0.63
C HIS A 184 7.97 -2.08 -0.35
N ALA A 185 8.32 -2.02 -1.65
CA ALA A 185 7.35 -2.11 -2.73
C ALA A 185 7.28 -3.56 -3.22
N PHE A 186 6.09 -4.10 -3.44
CA PHE A 186 5.90 -5.51 -3.78
C PHE A 186 4.88 -5.73 -4.90
N ASN A 187 4.98 -6.91 -5.53
CA ASN A 187 3.98 -7.43 -6.45
C ASN A 187 3.80 -8.93 -6.22
N ASN A 188 2.60 -9.35 -5.85
CA ASN A 188 2.19 -10.76 -5.76
C ASN A 188 1.03 -11.06 -6.74
N GLY A 189 0.85 -10.22 -7.77
CA GLY A 189 0.01 -10.52 -8.93
C GLY A 189 0.77 -11.27 -10.02
N SER A 190 0.02 -11.93 -10.92
CA SER A 190 0.59 -12.67 -12.04
C SER A 190 1.18 -11.79 -13.13
N GLN A 191 0.70 -10.54 -13.24
CA GLN A 191 1.21 -9.55 -14.18
C GLN A 191 2.35 -8.76 -13.55
N THR A 192 3.36 -8.42 -14.37
CA THR A 192 4.46 -7.56 -13.93
C THR A 192 3.93 -6.15 -13.68
N ILE A 193 4.42 -5.51 -12.61
CA ILE A 193 4.14 -4.11 -12.28
C ILE A 193 5.47 -3.35 -12.34
N ILE A 194 5.42 -2.08 -12.76
CA ILE A 194 6.58 -1.20 -12.74
C ILE A 194 6.35 -0.15 -11.66
N VAL A 195 7.27 -0.06 -10.70
CA VAL A 195 7.40 1.12 -9.84
C VAL A 195 7.96 2.21 -10.75
N GLU A 196 7.09 3.06 -11.28
CA GLU A 196 7.48 4.12 -12.22
C GLU A 196 8.34 5.15 -11.48
N ASN A 197 7.81 5.66 -10.38
CA ASN A 197 8.51 6.54 -9.45
C ASN A 197 8.08 6.23 -8.02
N LEU A 198 9.03 6.21 -7.10
CA LEU A 198 8.82 6.13 -5.65
C LEU A 198 9.76 7.14 -5.01
N ASN A 199 9.19 8.02 -4.18
CA ASN A 199 9.92 8.92 -3.30
C ASN A 199 9.58 8.55 -1.86
N ALA A 200 10.59 8.47 -1.00
CA ALA A 200 10.41 8.22 0.41
C ALA A 200 11.23 9.22 1.21
N TRP A 201 10.56 9.98 2.08
CA TRP A 201 11.17 10.99 2.92
C TRP A 201 11.12 10.55 4.38
N SER A 202 12.29 10.39 5.00
CA SER A 202 12.35 10.25 6.47
C SER A 202 11.75 11.51 7.10
N MET A 203 10.74 11.34 7.94
CA MET A 203 10.02 12.46 8.52
C MET A 203 10.66 12.88 9.84
N LYS A 204 10.83 14.19 10.04
CA LYS A 204 11.23 14.76 11.32
C LYS A 204 10.06 14.72 12.29
N LYS A 205 10.36 14.65 13.58
CA LYS A 205 9.36 14.86 14.63
C LYS A 205 8.84 16.30 14.58
N PRO A 206 7.54 16.54 14.80
CA PRO A 206 7.03 17.89 14.92
C PRO A 206 7.61 18.57 16.17
N LEU A 207 7.78 19.90 16.11
CA LEU A 207 8.31 20.69 17.24
C LEU A 207 7.33 20.78 18.42
N MET A 208 6.03 20.67 18.15
CA MET A 208 4.99 20.57 19.16
C MET A 208 4.18 19.29 18.93
N MET A 209 3.98 18.51 19.98
CA MET A 209 2.98 17.44 20.01
C MET A 209 1.70 18.06 20.55
N ASN A 210 0.60 17.91 19.82
CA ASN A 210 -0.73 18.30 20.29
C ASN A 210 -1.27 17.29 21.30
#